data_AF-A0A6H1Z9U5-F1
#
_entry.id   AF-A0A6H1Z9U5-F1
#
_cell.length_a   1.000
_cell.length_b   1.000
_cell.length_c   1.000
_cell.angle_alpha   90.00
_cell.angle_beta   90.00
_cell.angle_gamma   90.00
#
_symmetry.space_group_name_H-M   'P 1'
#
loop_
_entity.id
_entity.type
_entity.pdbx_description
1 polymer ?
#
loop_
_entity_poly.entity_id
_entity_poly.type
_entity_poly.pdbx_seq_one_letter_code
_entity_poly.pdbx_strand_id
1 'polypeptide(L)'
;MTKPKSKTRKLHKNVAVAFARIAAARDALCRQISATDDAIKAGGGYVYFLRNSGKEMPPVSSRFLIDNGLVEEEQDGLFEGCSQSFRPVSFDRFHEFKSQYEASA
;
A
#
# COMPACT_ATOMS: atom_id res chain seq x y z
N MET A 1 13.62 -28.21 28.36
CA MET A 1 12.78 -27.03 28.02
C MET A 1 13.39 -26.32 26.83
N THR A 2 12.89 -26.59 25.62
CA THR A 2 13.29 -25.86 24.41
C THR A 2 12.50 -24.55 24.35
N LYS A 3 13.20 -23.41 24.41
CA LYS A 3 12.57 -22.09 24.21
C LYS A 3 11.95 -22.05 22.79
N PRO A 4 10.69 -21.62 22.62
CA PRO A 4 10.12 -21.45 21.29
C PRO A 4 10.90 -20.35 20.54
N LYS A 5 11.33 -20.64 19.31
CA LYS A 5 11.94 -19.64 18.42
C LYS A 5 10.91 -18.55 18.15
N SER A 6 11.17 -17.30 18.52
CA SER A 6 10.32 -16.17 18.12
C SER A 6 10.32 -16.10 16.59
N LYS A 7 9.13 -16.14 15.98
CA LYS A 7 8.99 -15.92 14.55
C LYS A 7 9.02 -14.41 14.32
N THR A 8 10.16 -13.88 13.91
CA THR A 8 10.25 -12.48 13.43
C THR A 8 9.22 -12.26 12.33
N ARG A 9 8.32 -11.29 12.53
CA ARG A 9 7.32 -10.82 11.58
C ARG A 9 8.09 -10.22 10.42
N LYS A 10 7.80 -10.68 9.19
CA LYS A 10 8.40 -10.12 7.97
C LYS A 10 7.35 -9.35 7.20
N LEU A 11 7.76 -8.24 6.59
CA LEU A 11 6.87 -7.53 5.68
C LEU A 11 6.58 -8.43 4.47
N HIS A 12 5.31 -8.55 4.10
CA HIS A 12 4.93 -9.42 3.01
C HIS A 12 5.53 -8.92 1.68
N LYS A 13 6.15 -9.82 0.90
CA LYS A 13 6.88 -9.46 -0.33
C LYS A 13 6.03 -8.65 -1.32
N ASN A 14 4.73 -8.92 -1.41
CA ASN A 14 3.84 -8.22 -2.35
C ASN A 14 3.66 -6.75 -1.98
N VAL A 15 3.76 -6.38 -0.69
CA VAL A 15 3.72 -4.97 -0.26
C VAL A 15 4.98 -4.26 -0.76
N ALA A 16 6.15 -4.87 -0.58
CA ALA A 16 7.40 -4.31 -1.07
C ALA A 16 7.42 -4.17 -2.61
N VAL A 17 6.89 -5.16 -3.32
CA VAL A 17 6.76 -5.10 -4.80
C VAL A 17 5.77 -4.01 -5.21
N ALA A 18 4.62 -3.88 -4.54
CA ALA A 18 3.65 -2.83 -4.85
C ALA A 18 4.25 -1.44 -4.63
N PHE A 19 4.93 -1.21 -3.51
CA PHE A 19 5.63 0.05 -3.25
C PHE A 19 6.67 0.36 -4.33
N ALA A 20 7.55 -0.62 -4.64
CA ALA A 20 8.59 -0.44 -5.64
C ALA A 20 8.02 -0.11 -7.03
N ARG A 21 6.88 -0.69 -7.42
CA ARG A 21 6.20 -0.37 -8.68
C ARG A 21 5.79 1.10 -8.76
N ILE A 22 5.18 1.63 -7.71
CA ILE A 22 4.73 3.02 -7.67
C ILE A 22 5.94 3.96 -7.65
N ALA A 23 6.89 3.70 -6.75
CA ALA A 23 8.07 4.55 -6.53
C ALA A 23 9.02 4.59 -7.74
N ALA A 24 9.35 3.43 -8.32
CA ALA A 24 10.26 3.36 -9.47
C ALA A 24 9.64 3.99 -10.73
N ALA A 25 8.32 3.88 -10.90
CA ALA A 25 7.61 4.51 -12.01
C ALA A 25 7.42 6.03 -11.81
N ARG A 26 7.73 6.58 -10.63
CA ARG A 26 7.39 7.95 -10.21
C ARG A 26 5.91 8.27 -10.46
N ASP A 27 5.07 7.27 -10.29
CA ASP A 27 3.64 7.33 -10.59
C ASP A 27 2.83 7.57 -9.30
N ALA A 28 1.53 7.76 -9.44
CA ALA A 28 0.59 7.80 -8.33
C ALA A 28 -0.26 6.53 -8.31
N LEU A 29 -0.55 6.03 -7.11
CA LEU A 29 -1.56 5.01 -6.89
C LEU A 29 -2.93 5.72 -6.91
N CYS A 30 -3.85 5.27 -7.75
CA CYS A 30 -5.23 5.71 -7.74
C CYS A 30 -6.15 4.60 -7.22
N ARG A 31 -7.27 4.99 -6.63
CA ARG A 31 -8.37 4.10 -6.28
C ARG A 31 -9.65 4.53 -6.98
N GLN A 32 -10.53 3.56 -7.22
CA GLN A 32 -11.87 3.79 -7.73
C GLN A 32 -12.85 2.86 -7.03
N ILE A 33 -14.02 3.38 -6.65
CA ILE A 33 -15.08 2.58 -6.03
C ILE A 33 -15.53 1.49 -7.00
N SER A 34 -15.62 0.26 -6.49
CA SER A 34 -16.11 -0.88 -7.25
C SER A 34 -16.96 -1.79 -6.36
N ALA A 35 -18.08 -2.27 -6.93
CA ALA A 35 -18.99 -3.21 -6.28
C ALA A 35 -18.64 -4.68 -6.58
N THR A 36 -17.49 -4.95 -7.21
CA THR A 36 -17.05 -6.33 -7.43
C THR A 36 -16.69 -7.02 -6.12
N ASP A 37 -16.95 -8.33 -6.03
CA ASP A 37 -16.66 -9.14 -4.85
C ASP A 37 -15.20 -8.99 -4.38
N ASP A 38 -14.25 -8.95 -5.31
CA ASP A 38 -12.83 -8.80 -5.00
C ASP A 38 -12.50 -7.41 -4.44
N ALA A 39 -13.12 -6.35 -4.98
CA ALA A 39 -12.94 -5.00 -4.47
C ALA A 39 -13.50 -4.89 -3.04
N ILE A 40 -14.67 -5.48 -2.78
CA ILE A 40 -15.29 -5.49 -1.45
C ILE A 40 -14.45 -6.28 -0.45
N LYS A 41 -14.08 -7.53 -0.79
CA LYS A 41 -13.39 -8.45 0.13
C LYS A 41 -11.94 -8.06 0.39
N ALA A 42 -11.20 -7.64 -0.64
CA ALA A 42 -9.76 -7.44 -0.57
C ALA A 42 -9.33 -5.96 -0.65
N GLY A 43 -10.11 -5.14 -1.36
CA GLY A 43 -9.79 -3.75 -1.64
C GLY A 43 -10.46 -2.71 -0.73
N GLY A 44 -11.38 -3.12 0.14
CA GLY A 44 -12.16 -2.20 0.97
C GLY A 44 -13.22 -1.42 0.18
N GLY A 45 -13.75 -2.01 -0.90
CA GLY A 45 -14.69 -1.36 -1.82
C GLY A 45 -14.02 -0.65 -2.99
N TYR A 46 -12.72 -0.86 -3.20
CA TYR A 46 -11.95 -0.16 -4.24
C TYR A 46 -11.15 -1.11 -5.12
N VAL A 47 -11.02 -0.74 -6.40
CA VAL A 47 -9.95 -1.21 -7.29
C VAL A 47 -8.83 -0.19 -7.32
N TYR A 48 -7.61 -0.65 -7.60
CA TYR A 48 -6.41 0.17 -7.54
C TYR A 48 -5.62 0.07 -8.83
N PHE A 49 -5.07 1.19 -9.28
CA PHE A 49 -4.31 1.28 -10.52
C PHE A 49 -3.27 2.38 -10.46
N LEU A 50 -2.27 2.31 -11.33
CA LEU A 50 -1.29 3.38 -11.52
C LEU A 50 -1.86 4.47 -12.42
N ARG A 51 -1.77 5.74 -12.01
CA ARG A 51 -2.39 6.89 -12.68
C ARG A 51 -2.03 6.98 -14.17
N ASN A 52 -0.73 6.96 -14.49
CA ASN A 52 -0.29 7.21 -15.86
C ASN A 52 -0.43 5.99 -16.77
N SER A 53 -0.18 4.80 -16.23
CA SER A 53 -0.16 3.56 -17.04
C SER A 53 -1.49 2.81 -17.05
N GLY A 54 -2.42 3.14 -16.15
CA GLY A 54 -3.67 2.39 -15.95
C GLY A 54 -3.46 0.96 -15.44
N LYS A 55 -2.22 0.56 -15.14
CA LYS A 55 -1.91 -0.81 -14.71
C LYS A 55 -2.52 -1.09 -13.35
N GLU A 56 -3.23 -2.20 -13.26
CA GLU A 56 -3.85 -2.65 -12.02
C GLU A 56 -2.81 -2.96 -10.94
N MET A 57 -3.19 -2.63 -9.71
CA MET A 57 -2.41 -2.85 -8.50
C MET A 57 -3.15 -3.81 -7.57
N PRO A 58 -2.44 -4.75 -6.91
CA PRO A 58 -3.09 -5.72 -6.03
C PRO A 58 -3.86 -5.03 -4.89
N PRO A 59 -5.16 -5.31 -4.68
CA PRO A 59 -5.99 -4.56 -3.75
C PRO A 59 -5.48 -4.59 -2.31
N VAL A 60 -5.13 -5.78 -1.79
CA VAL A 60 -4.62 -5.95 -0.41
C VAL A 60 -3.33 -5.16 -0.18
N SER A 61 -2.41 -5.19 -1.14
CA SER A 61 -1.12 -4.49 -1.00
C SER A 61 -1.31 -2.98 -1.11
N SER A 62 -2.17 -2.53 -2.04
CA SER A 62 -2.48 -1.11 -2.23
C SER A 62 -3.15 -0.51 -1.00
N ARG A 63 -4.15 -1.21 -0.46
CA ARG A 63 -4.80 -0.83 0.80
C ARG A 63 -3.82 -0.82 1.96
N PHE A 64 -2.96 -1.83 2.09
CA PHE A 64 -1.94 -1.85 3.15
C PHE A 64 -1.02 -0.62 3.09
N LEU A 65 -0.60 -0.19 1.89
CA LEU A 65 0.25 0.99 1.73
C LEU A 65 -0.46 2.26 2.22
N ILE A 66 -1.75 2.42 1.91
CA ILE A 66 -2.57 3.55 2.36
C ILE A 66 -2.76 3.49 3.89
N ASP A 67 -3.23 2.37 4.41
CA ASP A 67 -3.56 2.18 5.83
C ASP A 67 -2.35 2.39 6.75
N ASN A 68 -1.13 2.19 6.25
CA ASN A 68 0.12 2.36 7.00
C ASN A 68 0.90 3.65 6.65
N GLY A 69 0.32 4.57 5.87
CA GLY A 69 0.96 5.84 5.54
C GLY A 69 2.25 5.69 4.71
N LEU A 70 2.33 4.63 3.90
CA LEU A 70 3.42 4.38 2.94
C LEU A 70 3.15 5.05 1.58
N VAL A 71 1.99 5.68 1.46
CA VAL A 71 1.64 6.62 0.41
C VAL A 71 0.98 7.85 1.06
N GLU A 72 1.12 9.01 0.43
CA GLU A 72 0.61 10.29 0.89
C GLU A 72 -0.51 10.74 -0.05
N GLU A 73 -1.60 11.28 0.51
CA GLU A 73 -2.73 11.78 -0.26
C GLU A 73 -2.32 12.99 -1.12
N GLU A 74 -2.69 13.01 -2.40
CA GLU A 74 -2.51 14.23 -3.23
C GLU A 74 -3.61 15.27 -2.98
N GLN A 75 -4.58 14.97 -2.10
CA GLN A 75 -5.72 15.84 -1.78
C GLN A 75 -6.54 16.23 -3.03
N ASP A 76 -6.65 15.30 -3.99
CA ASP A 76 -7.45 15.48 -5.21
C ASP A 76 -8.93 15.14 -5.03
N GLY A 77 -9.32 14.81 -3.80
CA GLY A 77 -10.71 14.57 -3.43
C GLY A 77 -11.51 15.87 -3.35
N LEU A 78 -12.80 15.79 -3.69
CA LEU A 78 -13.75 16.90 -3.51
C LEU A 78 -13.99 17.22 -2.02
N PHE A 79 -13.73 16.26 -1.13
CA PHE A 79 -13.89 16.37 0.32
C PHE A 79 -12.57 15.98 1.01
N GLU A 80 -12.34 16.57 2.18
CA GLU A 80 -11.20 16.23 3.04
C GLU A 80 -11.23 14.73 3.41
N GLY A 81 -10.07 14.06 3.37
CA GLY A 81 -9.95 12.62 3.64
C GLY A 81 -10.52 11.71 2.55
N CYS A 82 -10.94 12.26 1.41
CA CYS A 82 -11.52 11.49 0.29
C CYS A 82 -10.62 11.47 -0.95
N SER A 83 -9.30 11.61 -0.77
CA SER A 83 -8.31 11.54 -1.86
C SER A 83 -8.49 10.25 -2.67
N GLN A 84 -8.47 10.38 -4.00
CA GLN A 84 -8.53 9.24 -4.92
C GLN A 84 -7.16 8.85 -5.44
N SER A 85 -6.15 9.69 -5.22
CA SER A 85 -4.77 9.38 -5.55
C SER A 85 -3.79 9.59 -4.40
N PHE A 86 -2.68 8.86 -4.51
CA PHE A 86 -1.67 8.77 -3.48
C PHE A 86 -0.27 8.67 -4.10
N ARG A 87 0.67 9.46 -3.59
CA ARG A 87 2.09 9.42 -3.96
C ARG A 87 2.86 8.50 -3.04
N PRO A 88 3.87 7.76 -3.53
CA PRO A 88 4.71 6.96 -2.65
C PRO A 88 5.54 7.88 -1.75
N VAL A 89 5.73 7.49 -0.48
CA VAL A 89 6.76 8.10 0.37
C VAL A 89 8.15 7.82 -0.19
N SER A 90 9.18 8.48 0.36
CA SER A 90 10.57 8.18 -0.02
C SER A 90 10.96 6.73 0.30
N PHE A 91 11.93 6.19 -0.45
CA PHE A 91 12.49 4.87 -0.17
C PHE A 91 13.03 4.75 1.26
N ASP A 92 13.67 5.80 1.77
CA ASP A 92 14.22 5.83 3.13
C ASP A 92 13.10 5.64 4.17
N ARG A 93 11.99 6.37 4.03
CA ARG A 93 10.84 6.24 4.92
C ARG A 93 10.19 4.86 4.83
N PHE A 94 10.11 4.28 3.64
CA PHE A 94 9.64 2.91 3.48
C PHE A 94 10.58 1.88 4.15
N HIS A 95 11.89 2.06 4.02
CA HIS A 95 12.88 1.19 4.65
C HIS A 95 12.87 1.30 6.17
N GLU A 96 12.71 2.50 6.70
CA GLU A 96 12.52 2.75 8.13
C GLU A 96 11.26 2.04 8.66
N PHE A 97 10.11 2.24 8.00
CA PHE A 97 8.88 1.53 8.36
C PHE A 97 9.08 0.02 8.35
N LYS A 98 9.70 -0.52 7.29
CA LYS A 98 9.95 -1.96 7.18
C LYS A 98 10.80 -2.45 8.35
N SER A 99 11.86 -1.73 8.70
CA SER A 99 12.73 -2.11 9.82
C SER A 99 11.97 -2.14 11.15
N GLN A 100 11.14 -1.12 11.42
CA GLN A 100 10.32 -1.05 12.63
C GLN A 100 9.24 -2.16 12.67
N TYR A 101 8.57 -2.39 11.55
CA TYR A 101 7.54 -3.42 11.40
C TYR A 101 8.10 -4.82 11.65
N GLU A 102 9.32 -5.09 11.19
CA GLU A 102 9.99 -6.38 11.34
C GLU A 102 10.65 -6.56 12.72
N ALA A 103 11.00 -5.47 13.41
CA ALA A 103 11.53 -5.48 14.77
C ALA A 103 10.46 -5.65 15.86
N SER A 104 9.21 -5.25 15.58
CA SER A 104 8.09 -5.29 16.53
C SER A 104 7.44 -6.67 16.67
N ALA A 105 8.23 -7.75 16.56
CA ALA A 105 7.76 -9.12 16.35
C ALA A 105 8.17 -10.12 17.43
#